data_AF-A0A2S9GRS5-F1
#
_entry.id   AF-A0A2S9GRS5-F1
#
_cell.length_a   1.000
_cell.length_b   1.000
_cell.length_c   1.000
_cell.angle_alpha   90.00
_cell.angle_beta   90.00
_cell.angle_gamma   90.00
#
_symmetry.space_group_name_H-M   'P 1'
#
loop_
_entity.id
_entity.type
_entity.pdbx_description
1 polymer ?
#
loop_
_entity_poly.entity_id
_entity_poly.type
_entity_poly.pdbx_seq_one_letter_code
_entity_poly.pdbx_strand_id
1 'polypeptide(L)' 'EYLAAVLSREVAAREASGAATRIRSAGFPTRKSLEDFNFDHQPALNRDMIAHLGTGAFLAKASNVVL' A
#
# COMPACT_ATOMS: atom_id res chain seq x y z
N GLU A 1 24.44 10.38 16.61
CA GLU A 1 23.74 10.87 15.40
C GLU A 1 24.15 10.21 14.07
N TYR A 2 25.40 10.32 13.58
CA TYR A 2 25.77 9.77 12.25
C TYR A 2 25.43 8.28 12.05
N LEU A 3 25.86 7.41 12.97
CA LEU A 3 25.61 5.96 12.87
C LEU A 3 24.11 5.63 12.90
N ALA A 4 23.33 6.36 13.69
CA ALA A 4 21.87 6.19 13.76
C ALA A 4 21.19 6.60 12.44
N ALA A 5 21.64 7.69 11.81
CA ALA A 5 21.15 8.12 10.51
C ALA A 5 21.48 7.12 9.39
N VAL A 6 22.72 6.60 9.38
CA VAL A 6 23.14 5.57 8.42
C VAL A 6 22.30 4.30 8.59
N LEU A 7 22.13 3.83 9.82
CA LEU A 7 21.31 2.66 10.10
C LEU A 7 19.85 2.87 9.66
N SER A 8 19.26 4.02 9.96
CA SER A 8 17.88 4.34 9.57
C SER A 8 17.70 4.30 8.06
N ARG A 9 18.69 4.79 7.30
CA ARG A 9 18.70 4.72 5.84
C ARG A 9 18.76 3.28 5.34
N GLU A 10 19.63 2.45 5.90
CA GLU A 10 19.75 1.04 5.51
C GLU A 10 18.47 0.24 5.81
N VAL A 11 17.84 0.49 6.97
CA VAL A 11 16.54 -0.11 7.31
C VAL A 11 15.48 0.29 6.28
N ALA A 12 15.35 1.58 5.97
CA ALA A 12 14.39 2.06 4.97
C ALA A 12 14.64 1.45 3.58
N ALA A 13 15.92 1.33 3.17
CA ALA A 13 16.29 0.69 1.90
C ALA A 13 15.93 -0.80 1.87
N ARG A 14 16.17 -1.52 2.98
CA ARG A 14 15.82 -2.94 3.14
C ARG A 14 14.30 -3.14 3.08
N GLU A 15 13.52 -2.30 3.75
CA GLU A 15 12.06 -2.36 3.74
C GLU A 15 11.50 -2.11 2.34
N ALA A 16 11.99 -1.07 1.65
CA ALA A 16 11.59 -0.76 0.27
C ALA A 16 11.93 -1.90 -0.70
N SER A 17 13.14 -2.47 -0.58
CA SER A 17 13.57 -3.63 -1.39
C SER A 17 12.70 -4.87 -1.13
N GLY A 18 12.37 -5.14 0.14
CA GLY A 18 11.47 -6.22 0.53
C GLY A 18 10.06 -6.02 -0.02
N ALA A 19 9.51 -4.81 0.07
CA ALA A 19 8.21 -4.47 -0.50
C ALA A 19 8.19 -4.65 -2.02
N ALA A 20 9.21 -4.15 -2.73
CA ALA A 20 9.33 -4.31 -4.18
C ALA A 20 9.43 -5.79 -4.60
N THR A 21 10.13 -6.61 -3.82
CA THR A 21 10.23 -8.06 -4.06
C THR A 21 8.88 -8.75 -3.90
N ARG A 22 8.12 -8.42 -2.83
CA ARG A 22 6.77 -8.97 -2.62
C ARG A 22 5.80 -8.58 -3.74
N ILE A 23 5.83 -7.31 -4.18
CA ILE A 23 5.02 -6.84 -5.31
C ILE A 23 5.36 -7.62 -6.59
N ARG A 24 6.64 -7.82 -6.88
CA ARG A 24 7.08 -8.60 -8.04
C ARG A 24 6.61 -10.06 -7.96
N SER A 25 6.70 -10.67 -6.78
CA SER A 25 6.28 -12.06 -6.56
C SER A 25 4.76 -12.27 -6.66
N ALA A 26 3.96 -11.21 -6.53
CA ALA A 26 2.50 -11.30 -6.60
C ALA A 26 1.98 -11.59 -8.03
N GLY A 27 2.85 -11.61 -9.05
CA GLY A 27 2.48 -12.02 -10.41
C GLY A 27 1.62 -11.02 -11.17
N PHE A 28 1.44 -9.80 -10.66
CA PHE A 28 0.74 -8.75 -11.38
C PHE A 28 1.57 -8.26 -12.58
N PRO A 29 0.97 -8.11 -13.77
CA PRO A 29 1.70 -7.73 -14.99
C PRO A 29 2.25 -6.30 -14.96
N THR A 30 1.68 -5.44 -14.11
CA THR A 30 2.14 -4.07 -13.86
C THR A 30 1.90 -3.71 -12.40
N ARG A 31 2.63 -2.71 -11.89
CA ARG A 31 2.28 -2.06 -10.62
C ARG A 31 0.93 -1.39 -10.81
N LYS A 32 -0.02 -1.73 -9.95
CA LYS A 32 -1.35 -1.09 -9.89
C LYS A 32 -1.47 -0.39 -8.56
N SER A 33 -1.81 0.89 -8.58
CA SER A 33 -2.14 1.64 -7.39
C SER A 33 -3.60 2.10 -7.44
N LEU A 34 -4.15 2.56 -6.31
CA LEU A 34 -5.53 3.05 -6.28
C LEU A 34 -5.68 4.36 -7.07
N GLU A 35 -4.60 5.15 -7.18
CA GLU A 35 -4.55 6.39 -7.94
C GLU A 35 -4.72 6.17 -9.45
N ASP A 36 -4.29 5.01 -9.96
CA ASP A 36 -4.44 4.63 -11.37
C ASP A 36 -5.83 4.03 -11.69
N PHE A 37 -6.68 3.83 -10.69
CA PHE A 37 -7.98 3.20 -10.89
C PHE A 37 -9.01 4.20 -11.43
N ASN A 38 -9.46 3.99 -12.67
CA ASN A 38 -10.57 4.75 -13.23
C ASN A 38 -11.92 4.23 -12.73
N PHE A 39 -12.49 4.95 -11.76
CA PHE A 39 -13.79 4.65 -11.15
C PHE A 39 -14.98 4.79 -12.11
N ASP A 40 -14.82 5.42 -13.27
CA ASP A 40 -15.90 5.49 -14.27
C ASP A 40 -16.18 4.12 -14.91
N HIS A 41 -15.23 3.18 -14.85
CA HIS A 41 -15.44 1.78 -15.25
C HIS A 41 -16.28 0.99 -14.26
N GLN A 42 -16.44 1.47 -13.01
CA GLN A 42 -17.32 0.86 -12.00
C GLN A 42 -18.08 1.95 -11.23
N PRO A 43 -19.15 2.53 -11.82
CA PRO A 43 -19.88 3.64 -11.21
C PRO A 43 -20.60 3.30 -9.90
N ALA A 44 -20.93 2.02 -9.67
CA ALA A 44 -21.60 1.58 -8.45
C ALA A 44 -20.66 1.52 -7.22
N LEU A 45 -19.35 1.67 -7.42
CA LEU A 45 -18.37 1.62 -6.34
C LEU A 45 -18.40 2.92 -5.52
N ASN A 46 -18.56 2.79 -4.21
CA ASN A 46 -18.48 3.93 -3.30
C ASN A 46 -17.03 4.42 -3.18
N ARG A 47 -16.71 5.54 -3.84
CA ARG A 47 -15.37 6.13 -3.88
C ARG A 47 -14.85 6.51 -2.48
N ASP A 48 -15.71 7.05 -1.63
CA ASP A 48 -15.34 7.49 -0.27
C ASP A 48 -14.97 6.29 0.61
N MET A 49 -15.71 5.18 0.49
CA MET A 49 -15.38 3.95 1.20
C MET A 49 -14.02 3.40 0.77
N ILE A 50 -13.75 3.35 -0.55
CA ILE A 50 -12.47 2.87 -1.06
C ILE A 50 -11.31 3.76 -0.63
N ALA A 51 -11.48 5.10 -0.68
CA ALA A 51 -10.49 6.03 -0.18
C ALA A 51 -10.22 5.82 1.31
N HIS A 52 -11.27 5.61 2.12
CA HIS A 52 -11.12 5.32 3.55
C HIS A 52 -10.35 4.02 3.79
N LEU A 53 -10.71 2.93 3.09
CA LEU A 53 -10.00 1.65 3.18
C LEU A 53 -8.53 1.78 2.75
N GLY A 54 -8.24 2.58 1.73
CA GLY A 54 -6.89 2.88 1.25
C GLY A 54 -5.96 3.50 2.30
N THR A 55 -6.52 4.19 3.31
CA THR A 55 -5.73 4.72 4.44
C THR A 55 -5.14 3.62 5.33
N GLY A 56 -5.68 2.40 5.28
CA GLY A 56 -5.28 1.31 6.16
C GLY A 56 -5.69 1.49 7.62
N ALA A 57 -6.60 2.43 7.95
CA ALA A 57 -7.02 2.72 9.32
C ALA A 57 -7.57 1.48 10.07
N PHE A 58 -8.12 0.50 9.34
CA PHE A 58 -8.61 -0.76 9.92
C PHE A 58 -7.47 -1.64 10.47
N LEU A 59 -6.26 -1.55 9.91
CA LEU A 59 -5.09 -2.26 10.41
C LEU A 59 -4.67 -1.73 11.78
N ALA A 60 -4.62 -0.40 11.92
CA ALA A 60 -4.31 0.26 13.19
C ALA A 60 -5.36 -0.05 14.27
N LYS A 61 -6.62 -0.25 13.87
CA LYS A 61 -7.73 -0.60 14.76
C LYS A 61 -7.86 -2.11 15.01
N ALA A 62 -7.06 -2.96 14.35
CA ALA A 62 -7.22 -4.41 14.33
C ALA A 62 -8.67 -4.85 14.04
N SER A 63 -9.35 -4.13 13.14
CA SER A 63 -10.74 -4.36 12.79
C SER A 63 -10.87 -5.09 11.46
N ASN A 64 -11.78 -6.05 11.39
CA ASN A 64 -12.05 -6.77 10.15
C ASN A 64 -12.79 -5.88 9.13
N VAL A 65 -12.49 -6.10 7.85
CA VAL A 65 -13.24 -5.52 6.72
C VAL A 65 -14.08 -6.64 6.10
N VAL A 66 -15.40 -6.45 6.09
CA VAL A 66 -16.36 -7.35 5.43
C VAL A 66 -17.15 -6.50 4.43
N LEU A 67 -17.09 -6.89 3.16
CA LEU A 67 -17.65 -6.18 2.01
C LEU A 67 -18.79 -6.98 1.38
#